data_AF-A0A925J620-F1
#
_entry.id   AF-A0A925J620-F1
#
_cell.length_a   1.000
_cell.length_b   1.000
_cell.length_c   1.000
_cell.angle_alpha   90.00
_cell.angle_beta   90.00
_cell.angle_gamma   90.00
#
_symmetry.space_group_name_H-M   'P 1'
#
loop_
_entity.id
_entity.type
_entity.pdbx_description
1 polymer ?
#
loop_
_entity_poly.entity_id
_entity_poly.type
_entity_poly.pdbx_seq_one_letter_code
_entity_poly.pdbx_strand_id
1 'polypeptide(L)'
;MASPPPPGTQAEMPFLEHLEELRWRILWSVLALIIGVGLSFVVLIKYDAIRLLTQPIRPFLVDGKLITTHPAGAFRIVMSAAFAVGAVLASPVVFYQFWAFLSPALYRHEKKVVIPVLIFGAVLFLGGVSLAYFALIPLTLGFLLNVQSSVITPMISVTEYFDFAITFSLIMGAVFELPIAVLALTALGLVTPAFLNKYRRHALIICLVASAFITPGQDPVSLAAVALPLIGLYEVSVVCSHFVYRRRLKREARLAAEEASGAAA
;
A
#
# COMPACT_ATOMS: atom_id res chain seq x y z
N MET A 1 54.07 13.69 -16.86
CA MET A 1 53.57 12.34 -17.18
C MET A 1 52.89 11.81 -15.93
N ALA A 2 51.62 12.18 -15.72
CA ALA A 2 50.86 11.80 -14.55
C ALA A 2 50.27 10.40 -14.79
N SER A 3 50.49 9.50 -13.85
CA SER A 3 50.01 8.11 -13.86
C SER A 3 48.48 8.06 -13.98
N PRO A 4 47.93 7.08 -14.73
CA PRO A 4 46.49 6.89 -14.77
C PRO A 4 45.97 6.50 -13.36
N PRO A 5 44.78 6.95 -12.96
CA PRO A 5 44.20 6.56 -11.68
C PRO A 5 43.94 5.05 -11.64
N PRO A 6 44.04 4.40 -10.47
CA PRO A 6 43.82 2.97 -10.33
C PRO A 6 42.39 2.59 -10.73
N PRO A 7 42.18 1.39 -11.30
CA PRO A 7 40.86 0.94 -11.71
C PRO A 7 39.96 0.82 -10.48
N GLY A 8 39.05 1.79 -10.34
CA GLY A 8 38.04 1.80 -9.30
C GLY A 8 37.13 0.58 -9.44
N THR A 9 37.05 -0.16 -8.34
CA THR A 9 36.06 -1.19 -8.05
C THR A 9 34.66 -0.69 -8.42
N GLN A 10 33.98 -1.35 -9.35
CA GLN A 10 32.65 -0.98 -9.86
C GLN A 10 31.48 -1.19 -8.88
N ALA A 11 31.67 -1.07 -7.56
CA ALA A 11 30.62 -1.40 -6.60
C ALA A 11 30.72 -0.55 -5.33
N GLU A 12 30.18 0.67 -5.38
CA GLU A 12 29.48 1.38 -4.30
C GLU A 12 29.28 2.84 -4.75
N MET A 13 28.03 3.24 -5.02
CA MET A 13 27.72 4.67 -5.18
C MET A 13 27.94 5.35 -3.82
N PRO A 14 28.67 6.48 -3.74
CA PRO A 14 28.82 7.23 -2.50
C PRO A 14 27.46 7.50 -1.83
N PHE A 15 27.40 7.44 -0.50
CA PHE A 15 26.17 7.68 0.30
C PHE A 15 25.41 8.95 -0.11
N LEU A 16 26.15 9.99 -0.51
CA LEU A 16 25.58 11.26 -0.99
C LEU A 16 24.82 11.10 -2.32
N GLU A 17 25.30 10.26 -3.24
CA GLU A 17 24.61 9.96 -4.50
C GLU A 17 23.31 9.19 -4.26
N HIS A 18 23.29 8.28 -3.28
CA HIS A 18 22.07 7.57 -2.89
C HIS A 18 21.03 8.50 -2.25
N LEU A 19 21.46 9.49 -1.45
CA LEU A 19 20.57 10.52 -0.91
C LEU A 19 20.02 11.44 -2.02
N GLU A 20 20.83 11.76 -3.02
CA GLU A 20 20.38 12.58 -4.15
C GLU A 20 19.33 11.84 -5.00
N GLU A 21 19.54 10.53 -5.20
CA GLU A 21 18.57 9.65 -5.84
C GLU A 21 17.25 9.61 -5.07
N LEU A 22 17.29 9.46 -3.74
CA LEU A 22 16.08 9.50 -2.89
C LEU A 22 15.29 10.79 -3.07
N ARG A 23 15.97 11.95 -3.03
CA ARG A 23 15.33 13.26 -3.18
C ARG A 23 14.56 13.35 -4.49
N TRP A 24 15.19 12.98 -5.59
CA TRP A 24 14.57 13.06 -6.91
C TRP A 24 13.37 12.12 -7.02
N ARG A 25 13.47 10.90 -6.47
CA ARG A 25 12.37 9.93 -6.46
C ARG A 25 11.17 10.38 -5.65
N ILE A 26 11.41 11.01 -4.49
CA ILE A 26 10.36 11.63 -3.68
C ILE A 26 9.69 12.76 -4.47
N LEU A 27 10.47 13.65 -5.11
CA LEU A 27 9.93 14.76 -5.90
C LEU A 27 9.01 14.28 -7.03
N TRP A 28 9.41 13.24 -7.78
CA TRP A 28 8.54 12.66 -8.81
C TRP A 28 7.29 11.98 -8.26
N SER A 29 7.41 11.32 -7.11
CA SER A 29 6.26 10.69 -6.44
C SER A 29 5.25 11.74 -5.98
N VAL A 30 5.74 12.84 -5.40
CA VAL A 30 4.92 13.98 -4.97
C VAL A 30 4.30 14.68 -6.19
N LEU A 31 5.07 14.88 -7.27
CA LEU A 31 4.55 15.49 -8.49
C LEU A 31 3.44 14.63 -9.12
N ALA A 32 3.65 13.31 -9.19
CA ALA A 32 2.63 12.37 -9.68
C ALA A 32 1.36 12.42 -8.81
N LEU A 33 1.52 12.52 -7.49
CA LEU A 33 0.41 12.68 -6.56
C LEU A 33 -0.33 14.00 -6.81
N ILE A 34 0.38 15.13 -6.93
CA ILE A 34 -0.23 16.45 -7.20
C ILE A 34 -1.02 16.42 -8.52
N ILE A 35 -0.45 15.86 -9.58
CA ILE A 35 -1.12 15.72 -10.87
C ILE A 35 -2.36 14.83 -10.74
N GLY A 36 -2.24 13.69 -10.05
CA GLY A 36 -3.36 12.77 -9.81
C GLY A 36 -4.49 13.42 -9.02
N VAL A 37 -4.16 14.17 -7.96
CA VAL A 37 -5.10 14.91 -7.12
C VAL A 37 -5.79 16.00 -7.95
N GLY A 38 -5.03 16.80 -8.70
CA GLY A 38 -5.58 17.87 -9.55
C GLY A 38 -6.53 17.33 -10.63
N LEU A 39 -6.15 16.25 -11.31
CA LEU A 39 -7.02 15.58 -12.29
C LEU A 39 -8.29 15.05 -11.63
N SER A 40 -8.15 14.38 -10.48
CA SER A 40 -9.28 13.85 -9.71
C SER A 40 -10.22 14.96 -9.26
N PHE A 41 -9.70 16.09 -8.79
CA PHE A 41 -10.48 17.24 -8.36
C PHE A 41 -11.37 17.78 -9.48
N VAL A 42 -10.81 17.96 -10.68
CA VAL A 42 -11.57 18.41 -11.86
C VAL A 42 -12.67 17.42 -12.23
N VAL A 43 -12.36 16.11 -12.23
CA VAL A 43 -13.32 15.05 -12.54
C VAL A 43 -14.45 15.00 -11.50
N LEU A 44 -14.13 15.11 -10.21
CA LEU A 44 -15.11 15.08 -9.13
C LEU A 44 -16.13 16.22 -9.23
N ILE A 45 -15.66 17.44 -9.51
CA ILE A 45 -16.53 18.61 -9.68
C ILE A 45 -17.42 18.45 -10.92
N LYS A 46 -16.86 17.91 -12.03
CA LYS A 46 -17.58 17.83 -13.30
C LYS A 46 -18.61 16.70 -13.36
N TYR A 47 -18.35 15.56 -12.72
CA TYR A 47 -19.13 14.33 -12.91
C TYR A 47 -19.89 13.85 -11.66
N ASP A 48 -19.97 14.64 -10.59
CA ASP A 48 -20.66 14.27 -9.33
C ASP A 48 -20.25 12.88 -8.82
N ALA A 49 -18.95 12.56 -8.92
CA ALA A 49 -18.40 11.25 -8.55
C ALA A 49 -18.53 10.95 -7.04
N ILE A 50 -18.95 11.94 -6.25
CA ILE A 50 -19.36 11.82 -4.85
C ILE A 50 -20.43 10.73 -4.68
N ARG A 51 -21.31 10.54 -5.68
CA ARG A 51 -22.33 9.49 -5.66
C ARG A 51 -21.75 8.09 -5.47
N LEU A 52 -20.59 7.81 -6.05
CA LEU A 52 -19.91 6.53 -5.89
C LEU A 52 -19.57 6.32 -4.40
N LEU A 53 -18.94 7.30 -3.77
CA LEU A 53 -18.57 7.20 -2.35
C LEU A 53 -19.78 7.12 -1.41
N THR A 54 -20.96 7.62 -1.79
CA THR A 54 -22.19 7.46 -0.99
C THR A 54 -22.83 6.08 -1.05
N GLN A 55 -22.52 5.25 -2.05
CA GLN A 55 -23.24 4.00 -2.29
C GLN A 55 -23.22 3.00 -1.11
N PRO A 56 -22.08 2.77 -0.40
CA PRO A 56 -22.02 1.80 0.69
C PRO A 56 -22.90 2.16 1.90
N ILE A 57 -23.13 3.45 2.16
CA ILE A 57 -23.92 3.90 3.31
C ILE A 57 -25.43 3.98 3.02
N ARG A 58 -25.84 4.09 1.74
CA ARG A 58 -27.26 4.26 1.35
C ARG A 58 -28.24 3.28 2.03
N PRO A 59 -27.94 1.97 2.16
CA PRO A 59 -28.86 1.03 2.79
C PRO A 59 -29.15 1.33 4.27
N PHE A 60 -28.30 2.14 4.91
CA PHE A 60 -28.34 2.40 6.34
C PHE A 60 -28.88 3.80 6.71
N LEU A 61 -29.25 4.62 5.72
CA LEU A 61 -29.72 5.98 5.94
C LEU A 61 -31.24 6.05 6.07
N VAL A 62 -31.72 6.71 7.12
CA VAL A 62 -33.13 7.12 7.24
C VAL A 62 -33.37 8.24 6.21
N ASP A 63 -34.37 8.06 5.33
CA ASP A 63 -34.71 8.95 4.21
C ASP A 63 -33.64 9.14 3.12
N GLY A 64 -32.56 8.35 3.14
CA GLY A 64 -31.50 8.39 2.13
C GLY A 64 -30.67 9.68 2.11
N LYS A 65 -30.74 10.50 3.16
CA LYS A 65 -30.04 11.79 3.25
C LYS A 65 -29.03 11.79 4.37
N LEU A 66 -27.84 12.35 4.08
CA LEU A 66 -26.80 12.61 5.05
C LEU A 66 -26.93 14.06 5.54
N ILE A 67 -26.67 14.31 6.82
CA ILE A 67 -26.71 15.66 7.39
C ILE A 67 -25.34 16.32 7.29
N THR A 68 -25.30 17.61 6.97
CA THR A 68 -24.07 18.40 7.07
C THR A 68 -24.08 19.18 8.37
N THR A 69 -23.03 19.04 9.16
CA THR A 69 -22.87 19.76 10.44
C THR A 69 -22.04 21.04 10.29
N HIS A 70 -21.36 21.23 9.16
CA HIS A 70 -20.51 22.39 8.90
C HIS A 70 -20.67 22.93 7.47
N PRO A 71 -20.70 24.27 7.27
CA PRO A 71 -20.81 24.88 5.94
C PRO A 71 -19.66 24.50 4.99
N ALA A 72 -18.44 24.37 5.53
CA ALA A 72 -17.26 23.97 4.77
C ALA A 72 -17.17 22.45 4.49
N GLY A 73 -18.15 21.66 4.95
CA GLY A 73 -18.13 20.20 4.86
C GLY A 73 -18.05 19.69 3.42
N ALA A 74 -18.83 20.28 2.50
CA ALA A 74 -18.85 19.89 1.09
C ALA A 74 -17.48 20.08 0.42
N PHE A 75 -16.82 21.21 0.69
CA PHE A 75 -15.48 21.49 0.15
C PHE A 75 -14.44 20.50 0.68
N ARG A 76 -14.47 20.20 2.00
CA ARG A 76 -13.59 19.21 2.62
C ARG A 76 -13.76 17.83 1.99
N ILE A 77 -14.99 17.39 1.78
CA ILE A 77 -15.30 16.10 1.16
C ILE A 77 -14.70 16.02 -0.24
N VAL A 78 -14.91 17.04 -1.08
CA VAL A 78 -14.35 17.07 -2.44
C VAL A 78 -12.83 17.02 -2.40
N MET A 79 -12.20 17.76 -1.49
CA MET A 79 -10.74 17.77 -1.34
C MET A 79 -10.19 16.40 -0.90
N SER A 80 -10.75 15.81 0.17
CA SER A 80 -10.35 14.49 0.66
C SER A 80 -10.58 13.40 -0.38
N ALA A 81 -11.71 13.44 -1.10
CA ALA A 81 -12.03 12.46 -2.13
C ALA A 81 -11.10 12.62 -3.35
N ALA A 82 -10.80 13.85 -3.76
CA ALA A 82 -9.83 14.12 -4.82
C ALA A 82 -8.43 13.62 -4.42
N PHE A 83 -8.05 13.77 -3.15
CA PHE A 83 -6.79 13.22 -2.65
C PHE A 83 -6.77 11.69 -2.73
N ALA A 84 -7.85 11.03 -2.32
CA ALA A 84 -7.93 9.58 -2.32
C ALA A 84 -7.88 8.99 -3.73
N VAL A 85 -8.72 9.49 -4.63
CA VAL A 85 -8.74 9.07 -6.04
C VAL A 85 -7.40 9.43 -6.70
N GLY A 86 -6.84 10.61 -6.39
CA GLY A 86 -5.54 11.03 -6.88
C GLY A 86 -4.41 10.11 -6.45
N ALA A 87 -4.42 9.66 -5.18
CA ALA A 87 -3.46 8.69 -4.67
C ALA A 87 -3.59 7.33 -5.37
N VAL A 88 -4.82 6.87 -5.64
CA VAL A 88 -5.06 5.64 -6.42
C VAL A 88 -4.47 5.78 -7.83
N LEU A 89 -4.73 6.89 -8.51
CA LEU A 89 -4.20 7.15 -9.86
C LEU A 89 -2.67 7.31 -9.87
N ALA A 90 -2.10 7.92 -8.83
CA ALA A 90 -0.66 8.11 -8.69
C ALA A 90 0.09 6.84 -8.25
N SER A 91 -0.61 5.87 -7.67
CA SER A 91 -0.02 4.65 -7.09
C SER A 91 0.95 3.93 -8.03
N PRO A 92 0.72 3.75 -9.35
CA PRO A 92 1.67 3.07 -10.22
C PRO A 92 2.99 3.84 -10.36
N VAL A 93 2.94 5.18 -10.38
CA VAL A 93 4.15 6.01 -10.46
C VAL A 93 4.90 5.99 -9.13
N VAL A 94 4.17 6.10 -8.00
CA VAL A 94 4.75 6.03 -6.66
C VAL A 94 5.44 4.68 -6.44
N PHE A 95 4.80 3.57 -6.81
CA PHE A 95 5.39 2.24 -6.73
C PHE A 95 6.62 2.09 -7.61
N TYR A 96 6.61 2.65 -8.82
CA TYR A 96 7.78 2.63 -9.69
C TYR A 96 8.95 3.36 -9.05
N GLN A 97 8.71 4.55 -8.48
CA GLN A 97 9.78 5.32 -7.86
C GLN A 97 10.30 4.67 -6.57
N PHE A 98 9.42 4.11 -5.77
CA PHE A 98 9.79 3.32 -4.59
C PHE A 98 10.66 2.11 -4.97
N TRP A 99 10.22 1.32 -5.95
CA TRP A 99 10.98 0.15 -6.41
C TRP A 99 12.30 0.53 -7.05
N ALA A 100 12.32 1.58 -7.86
CA ALA A 100 13.53 2.01 -8.51
C ALA A 100 14.53 2.61 -7.49
N PHE A 101 14.08 3.12 -6.34
CA PHE A 101 14.95 3.47 -5.20
C PHE A 101 15.58 2.26 -4.51
N LEU A 102 14.83 1.16 -4.36
CA LEU A 102 15.32 -0.09 -3.75
C LEU A 102 16.18 -0.93 -4.71
N SER A 103 15.92 -0.81 -6.01
CA SER A 103 16.58 -1.53 -7.11
C SER A 103 18.10 -1.31 -7.29
N PRO A 104 18.77 -0.23 -6.83
CA PRO A 104 20.20 -0.05 -7.09
C PRO A 104 21.04 -1.21 -6.52
N ALA A 105 20.58 -1.82 -5.43
CA ALA A 105 21.23 -2.95 -4.77
C ALA A 105 21.01 -4.31 -5.46
N LEU A 106 20.05 -4.42 -6.41
CA LEU A 106 19.58 -5.72 -6.94
C LEU A 106 19.68 -5.89 -8.47
N TYR A 107 20.62 -5.18 -9.11
CA TYR A 107 21.18 -5.42 -10.46
C TYR A 107 20.57 -4.70 -11.67
N ARG A 108 21.51 -4.15 -12.46
CA ARG A 108 21.36 -3.60 -13.84
C ARG A 108 20.80 -4.59 -14.88
N HIS A 109 20.62 -5.89 -14.57
CA HIS A 109 20.27 -6.94 -15.54
C HIS A 109 18.83 -7.49 -15.45
N GLU A 110 18.03 -7.14 -14.41
CA GLU A 110 16.66 -7.68 -14.23
C GLU A 110 15.54 -6.62 -14.30
N LYS A 111 15.66 -5.64 -15.22
CA LYS A 111 14.55 -4.69 -15.51
C LYS A 111 13.21 -5.38 -15.81
N LYS A 112 13.23 -6.65 -16.23
CA LYS A 112 12.04 -7.46 -16.53
C LYS A 112 11.21 -7.86 -15.30
N VAL A 113 11.77 -7.86 -14.08
CA VAL A 113 11.03 -8.22 -12.85
C VAL A 113 10.27 -7.02 -12.28
N VAL A 114 10.72 -5.80 -12.58
CA VAL A 114 10.12 -4.55 -12.09
C VAL A 114 8.68 -4.39 -12.60
N ILE A 115 8.44 -4.65 -13.89
CA ILE A 115 7.12 -4.50 -14.53
C ILE A 115 6.05 -5.38 -13.90
N PRO A 116 6.22 -6.73 -13.78
CA PRO A 116 5.19 -7.56 -13.18
C PRO A 116 4.96 -7.19 -11.71
N VAL A 117 6.00 -6.85 -10.95
CA VAL A 117 5.86 -6.41 -9.55
C VAL A 117 5.03 -5.12 -9.45
N LEU A 118 5.22 -4.17 -10.37
CA LEU A 118 4.43 -2.94 -10.46
C LEU A 118 2.96 -3.20 -10.75
N ILE A 119 2.68 -4.09 -11.71
CA ILE A 119 1.31 -4.48 -12.06
C ILE A 119 0.66 -5.18 -10.86
N PHE A 120 1.37 -6.12 -10.23
CA PHE A 120 0.87 -6.80 -9.04
C PHE A 120 0.62 -5.85 -7.87
N GLY A 121 1.51 -4.88 -7.61
CA GLY A 121 1.31 -3.83 -6.61
C GLY A 121 0.07 -3.00 -6.93
N ALA A 122 -0.05 -2.45 -8.14
CA ALA A 122 -1.24 -1.70 -8.53
C ALA A 122 -2.55 -2.50 -8.38
N VAL A 123 -2.53 -3.80 -8.73
CA VAL A 123 -3.68 -4.70 -8.53
C VAL A 123 -3.96 -4.96 -7.05
N LEU A 124 -2.92 -5.13 -6.23
CA LEU A 124 -3.05 -5.29 -4.77
C LEU A 124 -3.64 -4.05 -4.12
N PHE A 125 -3.11 -2.87 -4.43
CA PHE A 125 -3.62 -1.59 -3.95
C PHE A 125 -5.10 -1.41 -4.29
N LEU A 126 -5.46 -1.61 -5.56
CA LEU A 126 -6.85 -1.54 -6.01
C LEU A 126 -7.72 -2.62 -5.37
N GLY A 127 -7.17 -3.82 -5.15
CA GLY A 127 -7.81 -4.91 -4.43
C GLY A 127 -8.13 -4.53 -2.98
N GLY A 128 -7.20 -3.88 -2.28
CA GLY A 128 -7.39 -3.40 -0.90
C GLY A 128 -8.43 -2.29 -0.81
N VAL A 129 -8.36 -1.31 -1.71
CA VAL A 129 -9.38 -0.24 -1.83
C VAL A 129 -10.76 -0.84 -2.14
N SER A 130 -10.83 -1.80 -3.05
CA SER A 130 -12.08 -2.46 -3.44
C SER A 130 -12.66 -3.29 -2.29
N LEU A 131 -11.83 -4.06 -1.58
CA LEU A 131 -12.26 -4.83 -0.42
C LEU A 131 -12.80 -3.92 0.69
N ALA A 132 -12.12 -2.80 0.94
CA ALA A 132 -12.57 -1.80 1.90
C ALA A 132 -13.96 -1.27 1.53
N TYR A 133 -14.11 -0.81 0.28
CA TYR A 133 -15.31 -0.17 -0.20
C TYR A 133 -16.52 -1.10 -0.29
N PHE A 134 -16.35 -2.29 -0.87
CA PHE A 134 -17.47 -3.20 -1.16
C PHE A 134 -17.82 -4.14 0.00
N ALA A 135 -16.87 -4.49 0.86
CA ALA A 135 -17.11 -5.50 1.91
C ALA A 135 -16.97 -4.92 3.32
N LEU A 136 -15.85 -4.27 3.62
CA LEU A 136 -15.53 -3.90 5.00
C LEU A 136 -16.33 -2.70 5.50
N ILE A 137 -16.48 -1.63 4.71
CA ILE A 137 -17.31 -0.47 5.07
C ILE A 137 -18.77 -0.88 5.34
N PRO A 138 -19.49 -1.57 4.44
CA PRO A 138 -20.88 -1.93 4.70
C PRO A 138 -21.02 -2.91 5.87
N LEU A 139 -20.05 -3.80 6.08
CA LEU A 139 -20.03 -4.69 7.24
C LEU A 139 -19.88 -3.91 8.55
N THR A 140 -18.91 -2.99 8.63
CA THR A 140 -18.66 -2.19 9.82
C THR A 140 -19.83 -1.25 10.14
N LEU A 141 -20.38 -0.56 9.13
CA LEU A 141 -21.57 0.28 9.31
C LEU A 141 -22.79 -0.56 9.70
N GLY A 142 -22.97 -1.71 9.05
CA GLY A 142 -24.05 -2.62 9.37
C GLY A 142 -23.99 -3.10 10.81
N PHE A 143 -22.82 -3.48 11.31
CA PHE A 143 -22.66 -3.87 12.70
C PHE A 143 -22.94 -2.71 13.66
N LEU A 144 -22.29 -1.55 13.46
CA LEU A 144 -22.43 -0.39 14.34
C LEU A 144 -23.87 0.10 14.48
N LEU A 145 -24.62 0.10 13.37
CA LEU A 145 -25.99 0.60 13.33
C LEU A 145 -27.03 -0.44 13.78
N ASN A 146 -26.73 -1.74 13.73
CA ASN A 146 -27.63 -2.78 14.26
C ASN A 146 -27.47 -3.01 15.77
N VAL A 147 -26.32 -2.64 16.35
CA VAL A 147 -26.09 -2.80 17.81
C VAL A 147 -26.79 -1.71 18.63
N GLN A 148 -27.13 -0.57 18.03
CA GLN A 148 -27.79 0.53 18.73
C GLN A 148 -29.20 0.15 19.22
N SER A 149 -29.64 0.75 20.34
CA SER A 149 -30.99 0.50 20.86
C SER A 149 -32.06 1.22 20.05
N SER A 150 -33.30 0.70 20.07
CA SER A 150 -34.45 1.29 19.37
C SER A 150 -34.87 2.67 19.87
N VAL A 151 -34.21 3.20 20.91
CA VAL A 151 -34.48 4.52 21.51
C VAL A 151 -33.56 5.59 20.91
N ILE A 152 -32.51 5.21 20.18
CA ILE A 152 -31.51 6.13 19.62
C ILE A 152 -31.70 6.22 18.10
N THR A 153 -31.92 7.43 17.59
CA THR A 153 -31.94 7.70 16.14
C THR A 153 -30.54 8.07 15.65
N PRO A 154 -29.90 7.28 14.79
CA PRO A 154 -28.56 7.58 14.30
C PRO A 154 -28.59 8.81 13.38
N MET A 155 -27.80 9.83 13.73
CA MET A 155 -27.60 11.02 12.90
C MET A 155 -26.17 11.01 12.36
N ILE A 156 -25.99 10.42 11.17
CA ILE A 156 -24.66 10.28 10.56
C ILE A 156 -24.33 11.54 9.75
N SER A 157 -23.24 12.21 10.14
CA SER A 157 -22.72 13.35 9.39
C SER A 157 -22.08 12.91 8.07
N VAL A 158 -22.33 13.67 6.99
CA VAL A 158 -21.67 13.46 5.69
C VAL A 158 -20.15 13.47 5.88
N THR A 159 -19.62 14.45 6.63
CA THR A 159 -18.17 14.64 6.74
C THR A 159 -17.50 13.48 7.46
N GLU A 160 -18.12 12.97 8.53
CA GLU A 160 -17.59 11.84 9.31
C GLU A 160 -17.60 10.56 8.48
N TYR A 161 -18.70 10.30 7.75
CA TYR A 161 -18.78 9.15 6.87
C TYR A 161 -17.69 9.18 5.78
N PHE A 162 -17.53 10.31 5.09
CA PHE A 162 -16.55 10.41 4.02
C PHE A 162 -15.12 10.34 4.54
N ASP A 163 -14.81 11.01 5.66
CA ASP A 163 -13.48 10.94 6.27
C ASP A 163 -13.14 9.51 6.68
N PHE A 164 -14.10 8.78 7.27
CA PHE A 164 -13.96 7.35 7.55
C PHE A 164 -13.75 6.54 6.27
N ALA A 165 -14.68 6.61 5.31
CA ALA A 165 -14.67 5.78 4.11
C ALA A 165 -13.40 6.00 3.26
N ILE A 166 -12.98 7.24 3.09
CA ILE A 166 -11.77 7.61 2.35
C ILE A 166 -10.52 7.12 3.07
N THR A 167 -10.36 7.47 4.34
CA THR A 167 -9.15 7.12 5.11
C THR A 167 -9.02 5.61 5.22
N PHE A 168 -10.11 4.92 5.53
CA PHE A 168 -10.15 3.47 5.63
C PHE A 168 -9.82 2.79 4.30
N SER A 169 -10.36 3.28 3.17
CA SER A 169 -10.03 2.74 1.85
C SER A 169 -8.56 2.91 1.50
N LEU A 170 -7.96 4.07 1.79
CA LEU A 170 -6.55 4.33 1.54
C LEU A 170 -5.63 3.48 2.42
N ILE A 171 -5.96 3.35 3.71
CA ILE A 171 -5.19 2.50 4.62
C ILE A 171 -5.26 1.04 4.17
N MET A 172 -6.45 0.55 3.82
CA MET A 172 -6.59 -0.82 3.31
C MET A 172 -5.83 -1.05 2.01
N GLY A 173 -5.85 -0.09 1.07
CA GLY A 173 -5.00 -0.13 -0.12
C GLY A 173 -3.51 -0.21 0.22
N ALA A 174 -3.04 0.63 1.15
CA ALA A 174 -1.64 0.64 1.57
C ALA A 174 -1.23 -0.64 2.31
N VAL A 175 -2.10 -1.20 3.15
CA VAL A 175 -1.85 -2.46 3.87
C VAL A 175 -1.81 -3.64 2.91
N PHE A 176 -2.58 -3.58 1.82
CA PHE A 176 -2.51 -4.59 0.76
C PHE A 176 -1.15 -4.63 0.07
N GLU A 177 -0.30 -3.61 0.19
CA GLU A 177 1.09 -3.63 -0.31
C GLU A 177 2.06 -4.44 0.55
N LEU A 178 1.63 -4.97 1.71
CA LEU A 178 2.48 -5.79 2.59
C LEU A 178 3.23 -6.90 1.84
N PRO A 179 2.62 -7.68 0.92
CA PRO A 179 3.33 -8.72 0.18
C PRO A 179 4.45 -8.17 -0.70
N ILE A 180 4.22 -7.04 -1.38
CA ILE A 180 5.24 -6.39 -2.21
C ILE A 180 6.37 -5.86 -1.34
N ALA A 181 6.06 -5.27 -0.19
CA ALA A 181 7.06 -4.79 0.76
C ALA A 181 7.93 -5.93 1.31
N VAL A 182 7.32 -7.04 1.74
CA VAL A 182 8.05 -8.22 2.22
C VAL A 182 8.90 -8.86 1.12
N LEU A 183 8.39 -8.91 -0.11
CA LEU A 183 9.15 -9.37 -1.27
C LEU A 183 10.38 -8.51 -1.51
N ALA A 184 10.23 -7.19 -1.46
CA ALA A 184 11.32 -6.26 -1.62
C ALA A 184 12.39 -6.44 -0.52
N LEU A 185 11.98 -6.55 0.75
CA LEU A 185 12.88 -6.82 1.88
C LEU A 185 13.59 -8.17 1.76
N THR A 186 12.90 -9.20 1.27
CA THR A 186 13.49 -10.52 1.01
C THR A 186 14.51 -10.46 -0.11
N ALA A 187 14.20 -9.72 -1.18
CA ALA A 187 15.07 -9.53 -2.31
C ALA A 187 16.36 -8.80 -1.90
N LEU A 188 16.26 -7.78 -1.05
CA LEU A 188 17.41 -7.08 -0.42
C LEU A 188 18.18 -7.94 0.59
N GLY A 189 17.61 -9.04 1.06
CA GLY A 189 18.23 -9.89 2.08
C GLY A 189 18.08 -9.44 3.52
N LEU A 190 17.28 -8.41 3.77
CA LEU A 190 16.98 -7.94 5.11
C LEU A 190 16.08 -8.93 5.87
N VAL A 191 15.31 -9.73 5.12
CA VAL A 191 14.35 -10.69 5.67
C VAL A 191 14.52 -12.04 4.96
N THR A 192 14.38 -13.14 5.72
CA THR A 192 14.39 -14.50 5.16
C THR A 192 13.05 -15.20 5.44
N PRO A 193 12.65 -16.19 4.62
CA PRO A 193 11.46 -16.99 4.88
C PRO A 193 11.49 -17.69 6.26
N ALA A 194 12.67 -18.12 6.69
CA ALA A 194 12.88 -18.70 8.02
C ALA A 194 12.65 -17.68 9.14
N PHE A 195 13.12 -16.44 8.97
CA PHE A 195 12.87 -15.36 9.91
C PHE A 195 11.36 -15.04 10.02
N LEU A 196 10.68 -14.92 8.88
CA LEU A 196 9.23 -14.67 8.86
C LEU A 196 8.48 -15.80 9.57
N ASN A 197 8.79 -17.07 9.26
CA ASN A 197 8.17 -18.21 9.92
C ASN A 197 8.43 -18.26 11.43
N LYS A 198 9.64 -17.92 11.89
CA LYS A 198 9.99 -17.87 13.31
C LYS A 198 9.16 -16.82 14.07
N TYR A 199 8.88 -15.67 13.45
CA TYR A 199 8.14 -14.57 14.07
C TYR A 199 6.65 -14.54 13.72
N ARG A 200 6.10 -15.59 13.07
CA ARG A 200 4.68 -15.73 12.71
C ARG A 200 3.71 -15.30 13.80
N ARG A 201 3.88 -15.82 15.03
CA ARG A 201 2.99 -15.47 16.17
C ARG A 201 2.99 -13.98 16.51
N HIS A 202 4.11 -13.29 16.33
CA HIS A 202 4.20 -11.84 16.56
C HIS A 202 3.57 -11.07 15.41
N ALA A 203 3.75 -11.52 14.17
CA ALA A 203 3.10 -10.92 13.01
C ALA A 203 1.57 -11.00 13.11
N LEU A 204 1.01 -12.11 13.61
CA LEU A 204 -0.43 -12.25 13.89
C LEU A 204 -0.92 -11.21 14.90
N ILE A 205 -0.18 -11.01 16.00
CA ILE A 205 -0.52 -10.00 17.01
C ILE A 205 -0.41 -8.59 16.41
N ILE A 206 0.62 -8.30 15.61
CA ILE A 206 0.78 -7.01 14.93
C ILE A 206 -0.38 -6.77 13.96
N CYS A 207 -0.81 -7.78 13.21
CA CYS A 207 -1.98 -7.67 12.32
C CYS A 207 -3.26 -7.39 13.09
N LEU A 208 -3.45 -8.03 14.25
CA LEU A 208 -4.61 -7.79 15.11
C LEU A 208 -4.59 -6.37 15.69
N VAL A 209 -3.43 -5.93 16.21
CA VAL A 209 -3.26 -4.57 16.76
C VAL A 209 -3.45 -3.53 15.67
N ALA A 210 -2.86 -3.72 14.50
CA ALA A 210 -3.06 -2.85 13.35
C ALA A 210 -4.55 -2.77 12.98
N SER A 211 -5.24 -3.91 12.92
CA SER A 211 -6.69 -3.94 12.63
C SER A 211 -7.48 -3.11 13.63
N ALA A 212 -7.15 -3.18 14.93
CA ALA A 212 -7.81 -2.41 15.97
C ALA A 212 -7.64 -0.88 15.82
N PHE A 213 -6.51 -0.43 15.26
CA PHE A 213 -6.31 1.00 14.93
C PHE A 213 -7.03 1.42 13.65
N ILE A 214 -7.19 0.50 12.69
CA ILE A 214 -7.80 0.79 11.40
C ILE A 214 -9.34 0.83 11.52
N THR A 215 -9.94 -0.03 12.35
CA THR A 215 -11.40 -0.10 12.52
C THR A 215 -11.92 0.93 13.53
N PRO A 216 -12.92 1.76 13.18
CA PRO A 216 -13.45 2.78 14.10
C PRO A 216 -14.26 2.18 15.26
N GLY A 217 -14.95 1.06 15.04
CA GLY A 217 -15.84 0.45 16.03
C GLY A 217 -15.13 -0.35 17.12
N GLN A 218 -13.90 -0.80 16.87
CA GLN A 218 -13.15 -1.76 17.70
C GLN A 218 -13.98 -2.97 18.14
N ASP A 219 -15.04 -3.28 17.40
CA ASP A 219 -15.96 -4.36 17.70
C ASP A 219 -15.40 -5.69 17.17
N PRO A 220 -15.75 -6.83 17.79
CA PRO A 220 -15.17 -8.12 17.39
C PRO A 220 -15.41 -8.50 15.93
N VAL A 221 -16.52 -8.05 15.32
CA VAL A 221 -16.89 -8.41 13.94
C VAL A 221 -16.06 -7.61 12.94
N SER A 222 -16.04 -6.28 13.05
CA SER A 222 -15.22 -5.41 12.21
C SER A 222 -13.74 -5.70 12.39
N LEU A 223 -13.29 -5.93 13.64
CA LEU A 223 -11.90 -6.27 13.93
C LEU A 223 -11.48 -7.56 13.22
N ALA A 224 -12.28 -8.62 13.33
CA ALA A 224 -12.01 -9.88 12.66
C ALA A 224 -12.04 -9.73 11.13
N ALA A 225 -12.96 -8.94 10.61
CA ALA A 225 -13.10 -8.70 9.17
C ALA A 225 -11.89 -7.99 8.55
N VAL A 226 -11.21 -7.11 9.29
CA VAL A 226 -9.95 -6.50 8.86
C VAL A 226 -8.76 -7.41 9.15
N ALA A 227 -8.72 -8.06 10.31
CA ALA A 227 -7.59 -8.91 10.70
C ALA A 227 -7.39 -10.11 9.78
N LEU A 228 -8.49 -10.75 9.33
CA LEU A 228 -8.42 -11.93 8.46
C LEU A 228 -7.70 -11.65 7.12
N PRO A 229 -8.07 -10.62 6.34
CA PRO A 229 -7.31 -10.21 5.15
C PRO A 229 -5.84 -9.89 5.45
N LEU A 230 -5.53 -9.19 6.55
CA LEU A 230 -4.16 -8.83 6.91
C LEU A 230 -3.30 -10.07 7.19
N ILE A 231 -3.84 -11.01 7.96
CA ILE A 231 -3.19 -12.29 8.24
C ILE A 231 -3.00 -13.08 6.94
N GLY A 232 -4.01 -13.12 6.08
CA GLY A 232 -3.94 -13.76 4.77
C GLY A 232 -2.83 -13.16 3.89
N LEU A 233 -2.74 -11.83 3.83
CA LEU A 233 -1.68 -11.12 3.11
C LEU A 233 -0.30 -11.43 3.67
N TYR A 234 -0.15 -11.47 4.99
CA TYR A 234 1.11 -11.87 5.62
C TYR A 234 1.51 -13.29 5.22
N GLU A 235 0.57 -14.24 5.19
CA GLU A 235 0.87 -15.61 4.78
C GLU A 235 1.23 -15.73 3.29
N VAL A 236 0.53 -14.99 2.42
CA VAL A 236 0.92 -14.87 1.00
C VAL A 236 2.34 -14.29 0.89
N SER A 237 2.66 -13.30 1.71
CA SER A 237 3.99 -12.67 1.76
C SER A 237 5.10 -13.69 2.10
N VAL A 238 4.86 -14.54 3.10
CA VAL A 238 5.79 -15.62 3.52
C VAL A 238 6.01 -16.61 2.37
N VAL A 239 4.94 -17.03 1.70
CA VAL A 239 5.00 -17.96 0.57
C VAL A 239 5.76 -17.35 -0.61
N CYS A 240 5.43 -16.11 -0.99
CA CYS A 240 6.11 -15.37 -2.05
C CYS A 240 7.61 -15.16 -1.73
N SER A 241 7.93 -14.87 -0.46
CA SER A 241 9.31 -14.74 0.02
C SER A 241 10.12 -16.01 -0.23
N HIS A 242 9.54 -17.20 -0.04
CA HIS A 242 10.22 -18.47 -0.31
C HIS A 242 10.66 -18.64 -1.76
N PHE A 243 9.82 -18.21 -2.72
CA PHE A 243 10.14 -18.27 -4.15
C PHE A 243 11.28 -17.32 -4.52
N VAL A 244 11.26 -16.09 -4.00
CA VAL A 244 12.31 -15.08 -4.26
C VAL A 244 13.62 -15.49 -3.61
N TYR A 245 13.58 -15.95 -2.36
CA TYR A 245 14.77 -16.39 -1.62
C TYR A 245 15.48 -17.56 -2.32
N ARG A 246 14.72 -18.55 -2.83
CA ARG A 246 15.30 -19.68 -3.61
C ARG A 246 16.00 -19.23 -4.88
N ARG A 247 15.43 -18.26 -5.62
CA ARG A 247 16.06 -17.71 -6.84
C ARG A 247 17.37 -17.01 -6.51
N ARG A 248 17.40 -16.28 -5.39
CA ARG A 248 18.60 -15.61 -4.90
C ARG A 248 19.71 -16.62 -4.55
N LEU A 249 19.42 -17.65 -3.76
CA LEU A 249 20.42 -18.67 -3.38
C LEU A 249 21.03 -19.38 -4.60
N LYS A 250 20.20 -19.77 -5.58
CA LYS A 250 20.71 -20.36 -6.84
C LYS A 250 21.66 -19.43 -7.58
N ARG A 251 21.42 -18.13 -7.51
CA ARG A 251 22.25 -17.12 -8.15
C ARG A 251 23.57 -16.91 -7.43
N GLU A 252 23.54 -16.79 -6.11
CA GLU A 252 24.76 -16.70 -5.29
C GLU A 252 25.64 -17.94 -5.50
N ALA A 253 25.04 -19.13 -5.56
CA ALA A 253 25.77 -20.36 -5.88
C ALA A 253 26.36 -20.36 -7.30
N ARG A 254 25.66 -19.81 -8.29
CA ARG A 254 26.16 -19.70 -9.67
C ARG A 254 27.34 -18.72 -9.76
N LEU A 255 27.24 -17.56 -9.12
CA LEU A 255 28.33 -16.57 -9.08
C LEU A 255 29.57 -17.15 -8.40
N ALA A 256 29.38 -17.84 -7.27
CA ALA A 256 30.48 -18.52 -6.57
C ALA A 256 31.12 -19.64 -7.43
N ALA A 257 30.33 -20.36 -8.24
CA ALA A 257 30.85 -21.37 -9.16
C ALA A 257 31.62 -20.75 -10.34
N GLU A 258 31.15 -19.62 -10.88
CA GLU A 258 31.85 -18.86 -11.93
C GLU A 258 33.18 -18.31 -11.41
N GLU A 259 33.22 -17.72 -10.21
CA GLU A 259 34.45 -17.27 -9.54
C GLU A 259 35.44 -18.41 -9.28
N ALA A 260 34.96 -19.55 -8.77
CA ALA A 260 35.80 -20.72 -8.53
C ALA A 260 36.37 -21.31 -9.84
N SER A 261 35.61 -21.28 -10.94
CA SER A 261 36.07 -21.73 -12.26
C SER A 261 37.06 -20.77 -12.92
N GLY A 262 36.88 -19.46 -12.73
CA GLY A 262 37.78 -18.42 -13.24
C GLY A 262 39.10 -18.32 -12.47
N ALA A 263 39.11 -18.69 -11.18
CA ALA A 263 40.34 -18.76 -10.37
C ALA A 263 41.19 -20.02 -10.64
N ALA A 264 40.62 -21.03 -11.32
CA ALA A 264 41.29 -22.29 -11.65
C ALA A 264 41.89 -22.32 -13.07
N ALA A 265 41.68 -21.27 -13.87
CA ALA A 265 42.17 -21.09 -15.24
C ALA A 265 43.28 -20.04 -15.29
#